data_AF-A0A7W5DRL7-F1
#
_entry.id   AF-A0A7W5DRL7-F1
#
_cell.length_a   1.000
_cell.length_b   1.000
_cell.length_c   1.000
_cell.angle_alpha   90.00
_cell.angle_beta   90.00
_cell.angle_gamma   90.00
#
_symmetry.space_group_name_H-M   'P 1'
#
loop_
_entity.id
_entity.type
_entity.pdbx_description
1 polymer ?
#
loop_
_entity_poly.entity_id
_entity_poly.type
_entity_poly.pdbx_seq_one_letter_code
_entity_poly.pdbx_strand_id
1 'polypeptide(L)'
;MTGTLRTYSKGNLEKELLPQQKRKTVETEAQVTSVVEAQPSAYQKPDLEEMPKAFFVLISGGEDREKDYFKIISSHDKFKRIKLEFIVDPQKLSPDGMFEIAEYKKARYNSSKNRDEEPDKIYLISDVDHFITELLRIKPKCLKEGFSLIISNSCFEVWLYYAYCDSLPNFTIPSDSLKISSKFKGWLPSAIRGGVKTTRAILNVYQNIEHAKKNYKEDANGIPELFSTNMFELAEHLLPLIEPELTDFIEENKRVEAEFRNRVKK
;
A
#
# COMPACT_ATOMS: atom_id res chain seq x y z
N MET A 1 15.40 50.53 -20.43
CA MET A 1 16.46 50.06 -19.52
C MET A 1 15.82 49.64 -18.21
N THR A 2 16.36 48.55 -17.62
CA THR A 2 16.28 48.11 -16.22
C THR A 2 14.94 47.66 -15.62
N GLY A 3 14.97 46.45 -15.03
CA GLY A 3 13.92 45.82 -14.23
C GLY A 3 14.18 44.31 -14.02
N THR A 4 15.42 43.88 -13.75
CA THR A 4 15.91 43.38 -12.45
C THR A 4 15.56 41.91 -12.16
N LEU A 5 16.50 41.02 -12.46
CA LEU A 5 16.61 39.67 -11.88
C LEU A 5 16.77 39.77 -10.35
N ARG A 6 16.10 38.90 -9.61
CA ARG A 6 16.42 38.62 -8.20
C ARG A 6 16.94 37.18 -8.08
N THR A 7 18.23 37.07 -7.82
CA THR A 7 18.94 35.91 -7.27
C THR A 7 18.80 35.91 -5.74
N TYR A 8 18.52 34.76 -5.13
CA TYR A 8 18.73 34.55 -3.69
C TYR A 8 19.25 33.14 -3.41
N SER A 9 20.42 33.10 -2.75
CA SER A 9 21.18 31.95 -2.30
C SER A 9 20.56 31.30 -1.05
N LYS A 10 20.63 29.96 -0.97
CA LYS A 10 20.33 29.18 0.26
C LYS A 10 21.50 29.26 1.24
N GLY A 11 21.23 29.72 2.46
CA GLY A 11 22.17 29.66 3.58
C GLY A 11 22.30 28.24 4.13
N ASN A 12 23.54 27.82 4.30
CA ASN A 12 23.97 26.57 4.94
C ASN A 12 24.23 26.88 6.43
N LEU A 13 23.73 26.05 7.35
CA LEU A 13 24.09 26.10 8.76
C LEU A 13 24.64 24.73 9.15
N GLU A 14 25.96 24.63 9.07
CA GLU A 14 26.77 23.58 9.69
C GLU A 14 26.66 23.72 11.23
N LYS A 15 26.44 22.60 11.93
CA LYS A 15 26.69 22.51 13.38
C LYS A 15 27.91 21.64 13.63
N GLU A 16 28.84 22.24 14.34
CA GLU A 16 30.20 21.80 14.65
C GLU A 16 30.28 20.46 15.42
N LEU A 17 31.33 19.71 15.09
CA LEU A 17 31.85 18.54 15.80
C LEU A 17 32.86 18.98 16.87
N LEU A 18 32.73 18.45 18.09
CA LEU A 18 33.72 18.56 19.18
C LEU A 18 33.72 17.25 20.01
N PRO A 19 34.83 16.86 20.67
CA PRO A 19 35.72 15.81 20.16
C PRO A 19 35.75 14.49 20.96
N GLN A 20 36.21 13.43 20.28
CA GLN A 20 36.50 12.10 20.83
C GLN A 20 37.63 12.12 21.87
N GLN A 21 37.36 11.57 23.07
CA GLN A 21 38.40 11.25 24.06
C GLN A 21 38.96 9.84 23.86
N LYS A 22 40.29 9.77 23.79
CA LYS A 22 41.11 8.56 23.66
C LYS A 22 40.99 7.66 24.90
N ARG A 23 40.75 6.36 24.70
CA ARG A 23 40.98 5.32 25.72
C ARG A 23 42.48 5.08 25.87
N LYS A 24 43.00 5.22 27.09
CA LYS A 24 44.31 4.71 27.52
C LYS A 24 44.14 3.36 28.20
N THR A 25 44.97 2.41 27.81
CA THR A 25 45.20 1.12 28.46
C THR A 25 46.04 1.32 29.72
N VAL A 26 45.64 0.71 30.85
CA VAL A 26 46.52 0.41 31.99
C VAL A 26 46.05 -0.92 32.60
N GLU A 27 46.98 -1.87 32.66
CA GLU A 27 46.89 -3.12 33.46
C GLU A 27 47.30 -2.82 34.90
N THR A 28 46.58 -3.32 35.92
CA THR A 28 47.17 -3.84 37.17
C THR A 28 46.17 -4.72 37.94
N GLU A 29 46.74 -5.55 38.82
CA GLU A 29 46.33 -6.86 39.30
C GLU A 29 45.20 -6.93 40.36
N ALA A 30 44.83 -8.19 40.63
CA ALA A 30 43.77 -8.70 41.49
C ALA A 30 43.78 -8.24 42.96
N GLN A 31 42.57 -8.16 43.53
CA GLN A 31 42.31 -8.55 44.92
C GLN A 31 40.85 -8.97 45.12
N VAL A 32 40.69 -10.13 45.78
CA VAL A 32 39.46 -10.82 46.16
C VAL A 32 38.72 -10.02 47.25
N THR A 33 37.38 -10.00 47.25
CA THR A 33 36.51 -10.52 48.35
C THR A 33 35.04 -10.02 48.24
N SER A 34 34.15 -10.93 48.63
CA SER A 34 32.78 -10.78 49.15
C SER A 34 31.60 -10.98 48.18
N VAL A 35 30.95 -12.11 48.45
CA VAL A 35 29.69 -12.62 47.93
C VAL A 35 28.55 -11.71 48.38
N VAL A 36 27.72 -11.27 47.44
CA VAL A 36 26.36 -10.81 47.72
C VAL A 36 25.44 -11.55 46.76
N GLU A 37 24.67 -12.49 47.32
CA GLU A 37 23.55 -13.14 46.66
C GLU A 37 22.53 -12.08 46.22
N ALA A 38 22.34 -11.96 44.90
CA ALA A 38 21.19 -11.27 44.34
C ALA A 38 20.33 -12.31 43.63
N GLN A 39 19.12 -12.50 44.14
CA GLN A 39 18.11 -13.38 43.56
C GLN A 39 17.87 -13.06 42.08
N PRO A 40 17.64 -14.07 41.21
CA PRO A 40 17.22 -13.80 39.86
C PRO A 40 15.79 -13.25 39.93
N SER A 41 15.65 -11.93 39.81
CA SER A 41 14.36 -11.35 39.50
C SER A 41 13.91 -11.95 38.18
N ALA A 42 12.76 -12.61 38.19
CA ALA A 42 12.10 -13.13 37.01
C ALA A 42 11.61 -11.94 36.18
N TYR A 43 12.54 -11.27 35.51
CA TYR A 43 12.26 -10.29 34.48
C TYR A 43 11.83 -11.08 33.24
N GLN A 44 10.53 -11.38 33.14
CA GLN A 44 9.96 -11.69 31.84
C GLN A 44 9.98 -10.39 31.04
N LYS A 45 10.86 -10.32 30.03
CA LYS A 45 10.74 -9.30 28.99
C LYS A 45 9.33 -9.41 28.42
N PRO A 46 8.52 -8.34 28.44
CA PRO A 46 7.25 -8.36 27.74
C PRO A 46 7.52 -8.46 26.24
N ASP A 47 6.79 -9.38 25.62
CA ASP A 47 6.58 -9.64 24.21
C ASP A 47 7.77 -9.39 23.27
N LEU A 48 8.32 -10.49 22.73
CA LEU A 48 8.78 -10.47 21.35
C LEU A 48 7.69 -9.75 20.55
N GLU A 49 7.99 -8.58 19.97
CA GLU A 49 7.14 -8.05 18.90
C GLU A 49 6.94 -9.20 17.92
N GLU A 50 5.71 -9.73 17.84
CA GLU A 50 5.41 -10.82 16.91
C GLU A 50 5.82 -10.32 15.52
N MET A 51 6.84 -10.97 14.96
CA MET A 51 7.31 -10.61 13.63
C MET A 51 6.15 -10.79 12.65
N PRO A 52 6.04 -9.90 11.64
CA PRO A 52 4.98 -10.00 10.65
C PRO A 52 5.03 -11.39 9.99
N LYS A 53 3.85 -12.00 9.81
CA LYS A 53 3.72 -13.33 9.22
C LYS A 53 3.91 -13.31 7.70
N ALA A 54 3.79 -12.13 7.08
CA ALA A 54 4.01 -11.93 5.66
C ALA A 54 4.55 -10.53 5.37
N PHE A 55 5.33 -10.39 4.30
CA PHE A 55 5.85 -9.14 3.78
C PHE A 55 5.50 -8.96 2.30
N PHE A 56 4.63 -8.00 1.99
CA PHE A 56 4.22 -7.68 0.62
C PHE A 56 4.77 -6.32 0.19
N VAL A 57 5.16 -6.23 -1.09
CA VAL A 57 5.56 -4.98 -1.75
C VAL A 57 4.51 -4.63 -2.79
N LEU A 58 3.95 -3.43 -2.72
CA LEU A 58 2.99 -2.89 -3.68
C LEU A 58 3.64 -1.74 -4.44
N ILE A 59 3.79 -1.88 -5.75
CA ILE A 59 4.29 -0.83 -6.63
C ILE A 59 3.08 -0.30 -7.40
N SER A 60 2.78 0.99 -7.28
CA SER A 60 1.57 1.59 -7.84
C SER A 60 1.90 2.66 -8.88
N GLY A 61 1.13 2.66 -9.98
CA GLY A 61 1.12 3.76 -10.96
C GLY A 61 0.24 4.95 -10.55
N GLY A 62 -0.63 4.77 -9.55
CA GLY A 62 -1.44 5.82 -8.94
C GLY A 62 -0.88 6.29 -7.59
N GLU A 63 -0.91 7.62 -7.36
CA GLU A 63 -0.21 8.24 -6.23
C GLU A 63 -1.08 8.44 -4.98
N ASP A 64 -2.33 8.89 -5.15
CA ASP A 64 -3.15 9.39 -4.03
C ASP A 64 -4.17 8.36 -3.53
N ARG A 65 -5.01 7.81 -4.43
CA ARG A 65 -6.13 6.97 -4.00
C ARG A 65 -5.68 5.60 -3.53
N GLU A 66 -4.83 4.95 -4.30
CA GLU A 66 -4.26 3.65 -3.98
C GLU A 66 -3.50 3.76 -2.66
N LYS A 67 -2.69 4.80 -2.51
CA LYS A 67 -1.99 5.09 -1.26
C LYS A 67 -2.94 5.27 -0.09
N ASP A 68 -3.99 6.08 -0.23
CA ASP A 68 -4.98 6.29 0.83
C ASP A 68 -5.71 5.00 1.21
N TYR A 69 -5.99 4.15 0.23
CA TYR A 69 -6.62 2.85 0.44
C TYR A 69 -5.70 1.90 1.24
N PHE A 70 -4.45 1.76 0.81
CA PHE A 70 -3.50 0.84 1.45
C PHE A 70 -2.89 1.39 2.74
N LYS A 71 -2.91 2.70 2.96
CA LYS A 71 -2.38 3.35 4.18
C LYS A 71 -2.99 2.79 5.47
N ILE A 72 -4.24 2.36 5.42
CA ILE A 72 -4.94 1.82 6.58
C ILE A 72 -4.30 0.49 6.99
N ILE A 73 -4.11 -0.41 6.02
CA ILE A 73 -3.57 -1.74 6.27
C ILE A 73 -2.04 -1.76 6.43
N SER A 74 -1.33 -0.71 5.99
CA SER A 74 0.11 -0.56 6.24
C SER A 74 0.44 -0.09 7.66
N SER A 75 -0.58 0.29 8.45
CA SER A 75 -0.39 0.73 9.83
C SER A 75 -0.04 -0.46 10.72
N HIS A 76 1.24 -0.63 11.03
CA HIS A 76 1.73 -1.73 11.89
C HIS A 76 1.12 -1.73 13.29
N ASP A 77 0.76 -0.57 13.83
CA ASP A 77 0.06 -0.47 15.11
C ASP A 77 -1.29 -1.20 15.11
N LYS A 78 -1.92 -1.31 13.92
CA LYS A 78 -3.23 -1.92 13.72
C LYS A 78 -3.14 -3.31 13.10
N PHE A 79 -2.17 -3.56 12.22
CA PHE A 79 -2.06 -4.80 11.45
C PHE A 79 -0.67 -5.38 11.62
N LYS A 80 -0.47 -6.14 12.70
CA LYS A 80 0.86 -6.65 13.10
C LYS A 80 1.31 -7.85 12.27
N ARG A 81 0.35 -8.60 11.72
CA ARG A 81 0.61 -9.85 10.99
C ARG A 81 1.12 -9.63 9.58
N ILE A 82 1.13 -8.40 9.08
CA ILE A 82 1.58 -8.08 7.72
C ILE A 82 2.49 -6.87 7.72
N LYS A 83 3.61 -6.98 7.01
CA LYS A 83 4.41 -5.85 6.58
C LYS A 83 4.01 -5.49 5.15
N LEU A 84 3.64 -4.24 4.93
CA LEU A 84 3.28 -3.74 3.60
C LEU A 84 4.18 -2.56 3.23
N GLU A 85 4.99 -2.72 2.19
CA GLU A 85 5.77 -1.63 1.60
C GLU A 85 5.05 -1.12 0.35
N PHE A 86 4.50 0.10 0.43
CA PHE A 86 3.85 0.75 -0.69
C PHE A 86 4.82 1.73 -1.37
N ILE A 87 5.06 1.54 -2.66
CA ILE A 87 6.03 2.26 -3.47
C ILE A 87 5.32 2.98 -4.60
N VAL A 88 5.60 4.27 -4.72
CA VAL A 88 5.22 5.12 -5.84
C VAL A 88 6.45 5.93 -6.20
N ASP A 89 6.80 5.94 -7.48
CA ASP A 89 7.86 6.79 -8.03
C ASP A 89 7.24 7.70 -9.10
N PRO A 90 7.14 9.02 -8.86
CA PRO A 90 6.54 9.97 -9.80
C PRO A 90 7.20 9.98 -11.19
N GLN A 91 8.43 9.47 -11.32
CA GLN A 91 9.14 9.39 -12.61
C GLN A 91 8.91 8.06 -13.32
N LYS A 92 8.31 7.08 -12.65
CA LYS A 92 8.14 5.69 -13.13
C LYS A 92 6.74 5.14 -12.87
N LEU A 93 5.72 5.99 -13.06
CA LEU A 93 4.31 5.63 -12.88
C LEU A 93 3.75 4.74 -14.00
N SER A 94 4.45 4.62 -15.14
CA SER A 94 4.03 3.74 -16.22
C SER A 94 4.29 2.27 -15.88
N PRO A 95 3.56 1.30 -16.47
CA PRO A 95 3.79 -0.12 -16.20
C PRO A 95 5.22 -0.59 -16.44
N ASP A 96 5.92 -0.10 -17.48
CA ASP A 96 7.34 -0.40 -17.66
C ASP A 96 8.19 0.11 -16.49
N GLY A 97 7.99 1.37 -16.08
CA GLY A 97 8.71 1.96 -14.97
C GLY A 97 8.47 1.21 -13.65
N MET A 98 7.23 0.80 -13.40
CA MET A 98 6.87 -0.04 -12.25
C MET A 98 7.56 -1.40 -12.30
N PHE A 99 7.66 -2.02 -13.48
CA PHE A 99 8.36 -3.29 -13.67
C PHE A 99 9.86 -3.16 -13.38
N GLU A 100 10.51 -2.09 -13.84
CA GLU A 100 11.91 -1.82 -13.51
C GLU A 100 12.14 -1.66 -11.99
N ILE A 101 11.21 -1.00 -11.29
CA ILE A 101 11.26 -0.88 -9.83
C ILE A 101 11.14 -2.25 -9.18
N ALA A 102 10.23 -3.10 -9.67
CA ALA A 102 10.02 -4.44 -9.15
C ALA A 102 11.28 -5.31 -9.31
N GLU A 103 11.92 -5.28 -10.49
CA GLU A 103 13.18 -5.98 -10.74
C GLU A 103 14.31 -5.47 -9.83
N TYR A 104 14.46 -4.15 -9.72
CA TYR A 104 15.45 -3.54 -8.83
C TYR A 104 15.25 -3.96 -7.37
N LYS A 105 13.99 -3.94 -6.90
CA LYS A 105 13.64 -4.32 -5.53
C LYS A 105 13.92 -5.79 -5.27
N LYS A 106 13.44 -6.68 -6.15
CA LYS A 106 13.72 -8.12 -6.06
C LYS A 106 15.22 -8.40 -5.99
N ALA A 107 16.01 -7.79 -6.88
CA ALA A 107 17.47 -7.95 -6.87
C ALA A 107 18.11 -7.44 -5.56
N ARG A 108 17.64 -6.30 -5.04
CA ARG A 108 18.10 -5.75 -3.75
C ARG A 108 17.82 -6.72 -2.61
N TYR A 109 16.62 -7.27 -2.50
CA TYR A 109 16.27 -8.22 -1.45
C TYR A 109 17.08 -9.52 -1.56
N ASN A 110 17.25 -10.06 -2.77
CA ASN A 110 18.07 -11.25 -3.01
C ASN A 110 19.54 -11.06 -2.61
N SER A 111 20.06 -9.83 -2.68
CA SER A 111 21.41 -9.50 -2.24
C SER A 111 21.54 -9.24 -0.74
N SER A 112 20.42 -9.02 -0.04
CA SER A 112 20.42 -8.92 1.43
C SER A 112 20.72 -10.30 2.03
N LYS A 113 21.56 -10.35 3.06
CA LYS A 113 21.85 -11.60 3.78
C LYS A 113 20.69 -12.02 4.70
N ASN A 114 19.67 -11.19 4.84
CA ASN A 114 18.57 -11.40 5.77
C ASN A 114 17.33 -11.88 5.02
N ARG A 115 16.91 -13.13 5.24
CA ARG A 115 15.70 -13.69 4.63
C ARG A 115 14.43 -13.00 5.10
N ASP A 116 14.42 -12.43 6.30
CA ASP A 116 13.27 -11.70 6.85
C ASP A 116 13.03 -10.36 6.12
N GLU A 117 13.91 -10.00 5.18
CA GLU A 117 13.76 -8.84 4.31
C GLU A 117 13.26 -9.21 2.90
N GLU A 118 13.17 -10.49 2.54
CA GLU A 118 12.65 -10.90 1.24
C GLU A 118 11.12 -10.85 1.22
N PRO A 119 10.48 -10.16 0.27
CA PRO A 119 9.04 -10.10 0.20
C PRO A 119 8.45 -11.43 -0.30
N ASP A 120 7.39 -11.90 0.33
CA ASP A 120 6.64 -13.08 -0.11
C ASP A 120 5.99 -12.85 -1.48
N LYS A 121 5.57 -11.61 -1.74
CA LYS A 121 4.88 -11.20 -2.96
C LYS A 121 5.21 -9.77 -3.34
N ILE A 122 5.42 -9.55 -4.63
CA ILE A 122 5.53 -8.22 -5.24
C ILE A 122 4.35 -8.05 -6.20
N TYR A 123 3.57 -6.98 -5.98
CA TYR A 123 2.44 -6.61 -6.81
C TYR A 123 2.73 -5.33 -7.57
N LEU A 124 2.32 -5.30 -8.84
CA LEU A 124 2.25 -4.09 -9.65
C LEU A 124 0.78 -3.73 -9.80
N ILE A 125 0.38 -2.52 -9.40
CA ILE A 125 -1.00 -2.04 -9.42
C ILE A 125 -1.11 -0.91 -10.44
N SER A 126 -1.84 -1.15 -11.52
CA SER A 126 -1.94 -0.21 -12.63
C SER A 126 -3.36 -0.10 -13.18
N ASP A 127 -3.59 1.00 -13.87
CA ASP A 127 -4.83 1.28 -14.57
C ASP A 127 -4.64 0.98 -16.07
N VAL A 128 -5.70 0.55 -16.77
CA VAL A 128 -5.62 0.35 -18.23
C VAL A 128 -5.40 1.68 -18.96
N ASP A 129 -6.15 2.71 -18.57
CA ASP A 129 -6.21 4.07 -19.16
C ASP A 129 -5.34 4.29 -20.42
N HIS A 130 -4.20 4.96 -20.30
CA HIS A 130 -3.26 5.23 -21.41
C HIS A 130 -2.20 4.14 -21.60
N PHE A 131 -2.29 3.03 -20.87
CA PHE A 131 -1.18 2.10 -20.65
C PHE A 131 -1.38 0.70 -21.24
N ILE A 132 -2.43 0.45 -22.02
CA ILE A 132 -2.73 -0.86 -22.61
C ILE A 132 -1.51 -1.50 -23.30
N THR A 133 -0.76 -0.74 -24.09
CA THR A 133 0.42 -1.24 -24.81
C THR A 133 1.55 -1.66 -23.87
N GLU A 134 1.74 -0.95 -22.76
CA GLU A 134 2.76 -1.30 -21.76
C GLU A 134 2.32 -2.50 -20.94
N LEU A 135 1.04 -2.57 -20.55
CA LEU A 135 0.47 -3.70 -19.82
C LEU A 135 0.64 -5.01 -20.60
N LEU A 136 0.34 -5.02 -21.89
CA LEU A 136 0.54 -6.17 -22.76
C LEU A 136 2.02 -6.60 -22.83
N ARG A 137 2.94 -5.62 -22.79
CA ARG A 137 4.39 -5.87 -22.80
C ARG A 137 4.91 -6.43 -21.48
N ILE A 138 4.46 -5.91 -20.34
CA ILE A 138 4.98 -6.31 -19.03
C ILE A 138 4.31 -7.56 -18.46
N LYS A 139 3.07 -7.87 -18.85
CA LYS A 139 2.32 -9.03 -18.34
C LYS A 139 3.10 -10.35 -18.43
N PRO A 140 3.65 -10.77 -19.59
CA PRO A 140 4.45 -12.00 -19.66
C PRO A 140 5.75 -11.92 -18.85
N LYS A 141 6.33 -10.72 -18.70
CA LYS A 141 7.55 -10.51 -17.89
C LYS A 141 7.25 -10.66 -16.40
N CYS A 142 6.12 -10.11 -15.93
CA CYS A 142 5.65 -10.25 -14.55
C CYS A 142 5.48 -11.72 -14.20
N LEU A 143 4.81 -12.49 -15.07
CA LEU A 143 4.64 -13.93 -14.87
C LEU A 143 5.99 -14.66 -14.74
N LYS A 144 6.94 -14.35 -15.64
CA LYS A 144 8.29 -14.94 -15.61
C LYS A 144 9.04 -14.62 -14.32
N GLU A 145 8.90 -13.39 -13.82
CA GLU A 145 9.57 -12.94 -12.59
C GLU A 145 8.80 -13.28 -11.30
N GLY A 146 7.61 -13.88 -11.40
CA GLY A 146 6.76 -14.17 -10.24
C GLY A 146 6.09 -12.94 -9.62
N PHE A 147 6.03 -11.82 -10.36
CA PHE A 147 5.29 -10.63 -9.96
C PHE A 147 3.81 -10.79 -10.29
N SER A 148 2.94 -10.30 -9.41
CA SER A 148 1.50 -10.30 -9.63
C SER A 148 1.05 -8.96 -10.19
N LEU A 149 0.45 -8.97 -11.37
CA LEU A 149 -0.02 -7.76 -12.05
C LEU A 149 -1.51 -7.55 -11.76
N ILE A 150 -1.82 -6.47 -11.06
CA ILE A 150 -3.17 -6.03 -10.72
C ILE A 150 -3.55 -4.86 -11.64
N ILE A 151 -4.66 -5.00 -12.33
CA ILE A 151 -5.15 -4.08 -13.36
C ILE A 151 -6.60 -3.69 -13.05
N SER A 152 -6.88 -2.39 -13.07
CA SER A 152 -8.25 -1.87 -13.07
C SER A 152 -8.57 -1.16 -14.38
N ASN A 153 -9.70 -1.49 -15.00
CA ASN A 153 -10.12 -0.88 -16.25
C ASN A 153 -11.43 -0.09 -16.06
N SER A 154 -11.49 1.22 -16.28
CA SER A 154 -10.41 2.07 -16.77
C SER A 154 -9.43 2.51 -15.69
N CYS A 155 -9.84 2.47 -14.42
CA CYS A 155 -9.07 3.03 -13.30
C CYS A 155 -9.41 2.41 -11.94
N PHE A 156 -8.56 2.63 -10.93
CA PHE A 156 -8.73 2.12 -9.57
C PHE A 156 -10.09 2.41 -8.93
N GLU A 157 -10.75 3.49 -9.33
CA GLU A 157 -12.08 3.79 -8.82
C GLU A 157 -13.15 2.73 -9.18
N VAL A 158 -12.89 1.87 -10.16
CA VAL A 158 -13.73 0.68 -10.43
C VAL A 158 -13.72 -0.29 -9.26
N TRP A 159 -12.55 -0.52 -8.65
CA TRP A 159 -12.46 -1.27 -7.39
C TRP A 159 -13.28 -0.60 -6.29
N LEU A 160 -13.13 0.72 -6.13
CA LEU A 160 -13.86 1.46 -5.11
C LEU A 160 -15.38 1.48 -5.35
N TYR A 161 -15.83 1.44 -6.60
CA TYR A 161 -17.23 1.34 -6.96
C TYR A 161 -17.84 0.02 -6.48
N TYR A 162 -17.12 -1.09 -6.64
CA TYR A 162 -17.56 -2.41 -6.20
C TYR A 162 -17.65 -2.55 -4.66
N ALA A 163 -17.15 -1.59 -3.89
CA ALA A 163 -17.41 -1.52 -2.45
C ALA A 163 -18.89 -1.24 -2.10
N TYR A 164 -19.67 -0.74 -3.07
CA TYR A 164 -21.03 -0.24 -2.85
C TYR A 164 -22.05 -0.76 -3.86
N CYS A 165 -21.62 -1.18 -5.04
CA CYS A 165 -22.49 -1.62 -6.13
C CYS A 165 -22.06 -3.00 -6.62
N ASP A 166 -23.03 -3.84 -6.99
CA ASP A 166 -22.81 -5.25 -7.35
C ASP A 166 -23.00 -5.55 -8.85
N SER A 167 -23.30 -4.53 -9.64
CA SER A 167 -23.54 -4.59 -11.09
C SER A 167 -22.55 -3.71 -11.83
N LEU A 168 -22.39 -3.90 -13.14
CA LEU A 168 -21.63 -2.96 -13.97
C LEU A 168 -22.15 -1.52 -13.82
N PRO A 169 -21.26 -0.50 -13.89
CA PRO A 169 -21.66 0.90 -13.81
C PRO A 169 -22.63 1.30 -14.93
N ASN A 170 -23.75 1.91 -14.57
CA ASN A 170 -24.63 2.59 -15.53
C ASN A 170 -24.06 3.97 -15.91
N PHE A 171 -22.88 3.94 -16.53
CA PHE A 171 -22.11 5.12 -16.92
C PHE A 171 -22.11 5.28 -18.44
N THR A 172 -22.43 6.47 -18.93
CA THR A 172 -22.36 6.78 -20.36
C THR A 172 -20.91 6.89 -20.81
N ILE A 173 -20.46 5.90 -21.60
CA ILE A 173 -19.10 5.86 -22.12
C ILE A 173 -18.88 7.04 -23.08
N PRO A 174 -17.90 7.93 -22.83
CA PRO A 174 -17.55 8.99 -23.76
C PRO A 174 -17.00 8.42 -25.07
N SER A 175 -17.19 9.13 -26.18
CA SER A 175 -16.64 8.73 -27.48
C SER A 175 -15.11 8.70 -27.51
N ASP A 176 -14.47 9.55 -26.71
CA ASP A 176 -13.03 9.59 -26.50
C ASP A 176 -12.64 8.63 -25.37
N SER A 177 -12.02 7.50 -25.72
CA SER A 177 -11.65 6.44 -24.77
C SER A 177 -10.70 6.93 -23.68
N LEU A 178 -9.83 7.90 -24.00
CA LEU A 178 -8.86 8.48 -23.05
C LEU A 178 -9.53 9.33 -21.96
N LYS A 179 -10.80 9.69 -22.15
CA LYS A 179 -11.57 10.43 -21.15
C LYS A 179 -12.39 9.53 -20.24
N ILE A 180 -12.48 8.22 -20.50
CA ILE A 180 -13.32 7.31 -19.71
C ILE A 180 -12.96 7.40 -18.23
N SER A 181 -11.68 7.24 -17.88
CA SER A 181 -11.18 7.31 -16.50
C SER A 181 -11.59 8.61 -15.81
N SER A 182 -11.23 9.78 -16.40
CA SER A 182 -11.56 11.08 -15.80
C SER A 182 -13.06 11.34 -15.65
N LYS A 183 -13.88 10.93 -16.64
CA LYS A 183 -15.33 11.11 -16.62
C LYS A 183 -16.01 10.16 -15.63
N PHE A 184 -15.51 8.92 -15.53
CA PHE A 184 -15.97 7.95 -14.55
C PHE A 184 -15.74 8.48 -13.13
N LYS A 185 -14.55 9.02 -12.85
CA LYS A 185 -14.20 9.64 -11.56
C LYS A 185 -15.16 10.77 -11.18
N GLY A 186 -15.51 11.62 -12.14
CA GLY A 186 -16.48 12.71 -11.95
C GLY A 186 -17.93 12.23 -11.77
N TRP A 187 -18.27 11.06 -12.31
CA TRP A 187 -19.61 10.48 -12.23
C TRP A 187 -19.86 9.70 -10.92
N LEU A 188 -18.85 9.08 -10.33
CA LEU A 188 -18.98 8.26 -9.11
C LEU A 188 -19.79 8.89 -7.96
N PRO A 189 -19.66 10.19 -7.63
CA PRO A 189 -20.46 10.81 -6.57
C PRO A 189 -21.97 10.81 -6.86
N SER A 190 -22.38 10.71 -8.14
CA SER A 190 -23.79 10.58 -8.52
C SER A 190 -24.33 9.16 -8.36
N ALA A 191 -23.45 8.15 -8.46
CA ALA A 191 -23.81 6.74 -8.31
C ALA A 191 -23.84 6.30 -6.84
N ILE A 192 -22.95 6.86 -6.02
CA ILE A 192 -22.75 6.45 -4.63
C ILE A 192 -23.12 7.60 -3.70
N ARG A 193 -24.22 7.43 -2.95
CA ARG A 193 -24.71 8.45 -2.02
C ARG A 193 -23.67 8.73 -0.94
N GLY A 194 -23.25 10.00 -0.83
CA GLY A 194 -22.19 10.41 0.10
C GLY A 194 -20.77 10.33 -0.46
N GLY A 195 -20.63 9.90 -1.72
CA GLY A 195 -19.37 9.78 -2.43
C GLY A 195 -18.50 8.60 -1.98
N VAL A 196 -17.42 8.38 -2.71
CA VAL A 196 -16.44 7.34 -2.42
C VAL A 196 -15.36 7.90 -1.50
N LYS A 197 -15.36 7.46 -0.23
CA LYS A 197 -14.26 7.73 0.70
C LYS A 197 -13.24 6.60 0.60
N THR A 198 -12.12 6.88 -0.05
CA THR A 198 -11.05 5.89 -0.29
C THR A 198 -10.57 5.23 1.00
N THR A 199 -10.41 6.03 2.07
CA THR A 199 -10.00 5.57 3.41
C THR A 199 -11.09 4.80 4.18
N ARG A 200 -12.27 4.59 3.60
CA ARG A 200 -13.32 3.75 4.20
C ARG A 200 -13.70 2.57 3.34
N ALA A 201 -13.25 2.53 2.08
CA ALA A 201 -13.59 1.45 1.16
C ALA A 201 -13.14 0.08 1.68
N ILE A 202 -12.01 0.01 2.40
CA ILE A 202 -11.52 -1.24 3.02
C ILE A 202 -12.52 -1.87 4.02
N LEU A 203 -13.42 -1.08 4.61
CA LEU A 203 -14.45 -1.60 5.52
C LEU A 203 -15.48 -2.49 4.81
N ASN A 204 -15.58 -2.37 3.48
CA ASN A 204 -16.46 -3.15 2.63
C ASN A 204 -15.67 -4.20 1.81
N VAL A 205 -14.47 -4.60 2.25
CA VAL A 205 -13.58 -5.47 1.46
C VAL A 205 -14.25 -6.77 1.02
N TYR A 206 -15.13 -7.36 1.84
CA TYR A 206 -15.87 -8.57 1.48
C TYR A 206 -16.80 -8.32 0.28
N GLN A 207 -17.57 -7.23 0.32
CA GLN A 207 -18.41 -6.81 -0.79
C GLN A 207 -17.58 -6.45 -2.02
N ASN A 208 -16.47 -5.73 -1.85
CA ASN A 208 -15.55 -5.41 -2.93
C ASN A 208 -15.10 -6.67 -3.68
N ILE A 209 -14.62 -7.69 -2.95
CA ILE A 209 -14.16 -8.96 -3.52
C ILE A 209 -15.30 -9.64 -4.28
N GLU A 210 -16.45 -9.82 -3.64
CA GLU A 210 -17.60 -10.50 -4.23
C GLU A 210 -18.07 -9.80 -5.52
N HIS A 211 -18.33 -8.49 -5.43
CA HIS A 211 -18.86 -7.71 -6.54
C HIS A 211 -17.86 -7.57 -7.69
N ALA A 212 -16.57 -7.36 -7.40
CA ALA A 212 -15.55 -7.30 -8.43
C ALA A 212 -15.43 -8.64 -9.17
N LYS A 213 -15.38 -9.77 -8.44
CA LYS A 213 -15.32 -11.12 -9.06
C LYS A 213 -16.54 -11.40 -9.92
N LYS A 214 -17.74 -11.07 -9.42
CA LYS A 214 -19.00 -11.24 -10.16
C LYS A 214 -19.00 -10.53 -11.51
N ASN A 215 -18.36 -9.36 -11.59
CA ASN A 215 -18.35 -8.53 -12.79
C ASN A 215 -17.02 -8.62 -13.58
N TYR A 216 -16.07 -9.45 -13.15
CA TYR A 216 -14.77 -9.58 -13.77
C TYR A 216 -14.83 -10.31 -15.10
N LYS A 217 -14.30 -9.69 -16.14
CA LYS A 217 -14.05 -10.30 -17.44
C LYS A 217 -12.70 -9.84 -17.97
N GLU A 218 -12.11 -10.67 -18.81
CA GLU A 218 -10.88 -10.34 -19.53
C GLU A 218 -11.10 -10.41 -21.04
N ASP A 219 -10.33 -9.59 -21.76
CA ASP A 219 -10.23 -9.68 -23.20
C ASP A 219 -9.37 -10.89 -23.65
N ALA A 220 -9.19 -11.06 -24.96
CA ALA A 220 -8.40 -12.15 -25.53
C ALA A 220 -6.90 -12.14 -25.12
N ASN A 221 -6.39 -11.03 -24.59
CA ASN A 221 -5.03 -10.90 -24.09
C ASN A 221 -4.95 -11.07 -22.56
N GLY A 222 -6.08 -11.37 -21.93
CA GLY A 222 -6.23 -11.45 -20.49
C GLY A 222 -6.15 -10.09 -19.79
N ILE A 223 -6.39 -8.98 -20.47
CA ILE A 223 -6.51 -7.66 -19.84
C ILE A 223 -7.96 -7.48 -19.38
N PRO A 224 -8.22 -6.97 -18.16
CA PRO A 224 -9.58 -6.74 -17.71
C PRO A 224 -10.39 -5.91 -18.72
N GLU A 225 -11.60 -6.36 -19.05
CA GLU A 225 -12.55 -5.59 -19.87
C GLU A 225 -12.96 -4.30 -19.14
N LEU A 226 -13.58 -3.35 -19.85
CA LEU A 226 -14.03 -2.10 -19.24
C LEU A 226 -14.96 -2.36 -18.03
N PHE A 227 -14.66 -1.69 -16.93
CA PHE A 227 -15.25 -1.86 -15.59
C PHE A 227 -14.95 -3.19 -14.89
N SER A 228 -13.95 -3.94 -15.35
CA SER A 228 -13.39 -5.09 -14.63
C SER A 228 -12.11 -4.70 -13.88
N THR A 229 -11.85 -5.39 -12.78
CA THR A 229 -10.62 -5.26 -12.00
C THR A 229 -10.28 -6.59 -11.32
N ASN A 230 -9.02 -7.03 -11.39
CA ASN A 230 -8.53 -8.19 -10.63
C ASN A 230 -7.96 -7.81 -9.26
N MET A 231 -8.25 -6.60 -8.76
CA MET A 231 -7.85 -6.15 -7.41
C MET A 231 -8.33 -7.08 -6.29
N PHE A 232 -9.38 -7.88 -6.54
CA PHE A 232 -9.82 -8.93 -5.64
C PHE A 232 -8.74 -9.98 -5.36
N GLU A 233 -7.82 -10.25 -6.30
CA GLU A 233 -6.73 -11.23 -6.11
C GLU A 233 -5.78 -10.77 -5.00
N LEU A 234 -5.38 -9.50 -5.01
CA LEU A 234 -4.57 -8.94 -3.91
C LEU A 234 -5.38 -8.91 -2.61
N ALA A 235 -6.65 -8.51 -2.67
CA ALA A 235 -7.50 -8.44 -1.49
C ALA A 235 -7.68 -9.83 -0.83
N GLU A 236 -7.87 -10.89 -1.62
CA GLU A 236 -7.97 -12.27 -1.13
C GLU A 236 -6.66 -12.77 -0.51
N HIS A 237 -5.50 -12.32 -0.99
CA HIS A 237 -4.21 -12.62 -0.35
C HIS A 237 -3.96 -11.82 0.94
N LEU A 238 -4.42 -10.58 0.99
CA LEU A 238 -4.29 -9.73 2.18
C LEU A 238 -5.26 -10.14 3.29
N LEU A 239 -6.49 -10.51 2.94
CA LEU A 239 -7.59 -10.64 3.87
C LEU A 239 -7.28 -11.59 5.05
N PRO A 240 -6.79 -12.84 4.86
CA PRO A 240 -6.49 -13.74 6.00
C PRO A 240 -5.43 -13.21 6.96
N LEU A 241 -4.59 -12.27 6.51
CA LEU A 241 -3.53 -11.65 7.31
C LEU A 241 -4.06 -10.47 8.14
N ILE A 242 -5.09 -9.77 7.66
CA ILE A 242 -5.63 -8.56 8.28
C ILE A 242 -7.03 -8.75 8.90
N GLU A 243 -7.70 -9.86 8.59
CA GLU A 243 -9.11 -10.10 8.91
C GLU A 243 -9.45 -9.97 10.40
N PRO A 244 -8.65 -10.49 11.36
CA PRO A 244 -8.96 -10.32 12.77
C PRO A 244 -9.06 -8.83 13.17
N GLU A 245 -8.03 -8.04 12.85
CA GLU A 245 -7.96 -6.63 13.21
C GLU A 245 -8.92 -5.77 12.36
N LEU A 246 -9.17 -6.18 11.11
CA LEU A 246 -10.12 -5.53 10.23
C LEU A 246 -11.56 -5.72 10.71
N THR A 247 -11.91 -6.90 11.23
CA THR A 247 -13.25 -7.20 11.74
C THR A 247 -13.57 -6.29 12.93
N ASP A 248 -12.65 -6.19 13.89
CA ASP A 248 -12.78 -5.28 15.03
C ASP A 248 -12.94 -3.82 14.56
N PHE A 249 -12.15 -3.41 13.57
CA PHE A 249 -12.23 -2.06 13.00
C PHE A 249 -13.57 -1.77 12.31
N ILE A 250 -14.14 -2.76 11.61
CA ILE A 250 -15.47 -2.67 10.99
C ILE A 250 -16.55 -2.54 12.06
N GLU A 251 -16.49 -3.34 13.12
CA GLU A 251 -17.46 -3.30 14.21
C GLU A 251 -17.45 -1.97 14.95
N GLU A 252 -16.27 -1.46 15.26
CA GLU A 252 -16.11 -0.16 15.92
C GLU A 252 -16.65 0.98 15.04
N ASN A 253 -16.34 0.98 13.74
CA ASN A 253 -16.88 1.99 12.84
C ASN A 253 -18.42 1.93 12.75
N LYS A 254 -19.02 0.72 12.76
CA LYS A 254 -20.49 0.56 12.82
C LYS A 254 -21.09 1.15 14.10
N ARG A 255 -20.43 0.97 15.26
CA ARG A 255 -20.86 1.54 16.55
C ARG A 255 -20.81 3.06 16.53
N VAL A 256 -19.68 3.64 16.11
CA VAL A 256 -19.51 5.10 16.00
C VAL A 256 -20.54 5.72 15.07
N GLU A 257 -20.82 5.10 13.92
CA GLU A 257 -21.84 5.60 12.99
C GLU A 257 -23.26 5.49 13.56
N ALA A 258 -23.58 4.44 14.31
CA ALA A 258 -24.87 4.30 14.98
C ALA A 258 -25.07 5.38 16.05
N GLU A 259 -24.04 5.66 16.86
CA GLU A 259 -24.08 6.74 17.84
C GLU A 259 -24.28 8.10 17.19
N PHE A 260 -23.52 8.41 16.13
CA PHE A 260 -23.67 9.67 15.40
C PHE A 260 -25.08 9.83 14.84
N ARG A 261 -25.64 8.80 14.22
CA ARG A 261 -27.03 8.81 13.72
C ARG A 261 -28.05 9.04 14.83
N ASN A 262 -27.83 8.49 16.02
CA ASN A 262 -28.71 8.67 17.17
C ASN A 262 -28.62 10.09 17.76
N ARG A 263 -27.43 10.72 17.71
CA ARG A 263 -27.24 12.12 18.15
C ARG A 263 -27.89 13.12 17.19
N VAL A 264 -27.82 12.88 15.88
CA VAL A 264 -28.40 13.78 14.86
C VAL A 264 -29.94 13.69 14.80
N LYS A 265 -30.53 12.59 15.28
CA LYS A 265 -31.99 12.41 15.36
C LYS A 265 -32.64 13.01 16.61
N LYS A 266 -31.85 13.41 17.61
CA LYS A 266 -32.31 14.13 18.81
C LYS A 266 -32.24 15.63 18.56
#